data_AF-A0A377CV96-F1
#
_entry.id   AF-A0A377CV96-F1
#
_cell.length_a   1.000
_cell.length_b   1.000
_cell.length_c   1.000
_cell.angle_alpha   90.00
_cell.angle_beta   90.00
_cell.angle_gamma   90.00
#
_symmetry.space_group_name_H-M   'P 1'
#
loop_
_entity.id
_entity.type
_entity.pdbx_description
1 polymer ?
#
loop_
_entity_poly.entity_id
_entity_poly.type
_entity_poly.pdbx_seq_one_letter_code
_entity_poly.pdbx_strand_id
1 'polypeptide(L)'
;MLQSGFPSEEEQVAQYQGMLQMFNDKPVTLRTLDVGADKQLPYMPISEENPCLGWRGIRITLDQPEIFLIQVRAMLRANAATGNLNILLPMVTSLDEVDEARRLIERAGREVEEMIGYEFPNHVSASCWKCRQWYLCCRIWQSGSISSLLAPTI
;
A
#
# COMPACT_ATOMS: atom_id res chain seq x y z
N MET A 1 -10.24 -11.43 -20.09
CA MET A 1 -11.45 -11.88 -19.40
C MET A 1 -11.60 -11.02 -18.16
N LEU A 2 -12.72 -10.31 -17.99
CA LEU A 2 -13.00 -9.58 -16.76
C LEU A 2 -13.31 -10.61 -15.67
N GLN A 3 -12.45 -10.73 -14.66
CA GLN A 3 -12.69 -11.62 -13.52
C GLN A 3 -13.98 -11.18 -12.80
N SER A 4 -14.80 -12.17 -12.41
CA SER A 4 -16.13 -12.00 -11.81
C SER A 4 -16.10 -11.60 -10.33
N GLY A 5 -14.91 -11.45 -9.72
CA GLY A 5 -14.73 -11.15 -8.30
C GLY A 5 -13.40 -10.46 -8.02
N PHE A 6 -13.21 -10.04 -6.77
CA PHE A 6 -11.93 -9.49 -6.33
C PHE A 6 -10.86 -10.59 -6.39
N PRO A 7 -9.69 -10.33 -7.00
CA PRO A 7 -8.66 -11.36 -7.19
C PRO A 7 -8.20 -11.90 -5.84
N SER A 8 -7.97 -13.21 -5.77
CA SER A 8 -7.51 -13.84 -4.54
C SER A 8 -6.11 -13.36 -4.15
N GLU A 9 -5.72 -13.57 -2.90
CA GLU A 9 -4.37 -13.22 -2.45
C GLU A 9 -3.29 -13.90 -3.30
N GLU A 10 -3.47 -15.19 -3.63
CA GLU A 10 -2.50 -15.96 -4.43
C GLU A 10 -2.41 -15.46 -5.88
N GLU A 11 -3.54 -15.11 -6.49
CA GLU A 11 -3.55 -14.54 -7.84
C GLU A 11 -2.82 -13.19 -7.88
N GLN A 12 -3.03 -12.35 -6.86
CA GLN A 12 -2.34 -11.08 -6.72
C GLN A 12 -0.84 -11.28 -6.49
N VAL A 13 -0.44 -12.22 -5.63
CA VAL A 13 0.97 -12.57 -5.41
C VAL A 13 1.64 -12.95 -6.73
N ALA A 14 1.05 -13.86 -7.51
CA ALA A 14 1.63 -14.30 -8.77
C ALA A 14 1.82 -13.15 -9.78
N GLN A 15 0.84 -12.24 -9.86
CA GLN A 15 0.92 -11.06 -10.73
C GLN A 15 2.01 -10.09 -10.26
N TYR A 16 2.06 -9.79 -8.96
CA TYR A 16 3.05 -8.87 -8.40
C TYR A 16 4.46 -9.43 -8.47
N GLN A 17 4.65 -10.74 -8.22
CA GLN A 17 5.94 -11.40 -8.37
C GLN A 17 6.46 -11.28 -9.80
N GLY A 18 5.61 -11.53 -10.80
CA GLY A 18 5.99 -11.36 -12.20
C GLY A 18 6.45 -9.93 -12.50
N MET A 19 5.73 -8.92 -12.01
CA MET A 19 6.10 -7.51 -12.20
C MET A 19 7.41 -7.15 -11.50
N LEU A 20 7.62 -7.60 -10.25
CA LEU A 20 8.82 -7.28 -9.47
C LEU A 20 10.06 -7.95 -10.05
N GLN A 21 9.94 -9.21 -10.49
CA GLN A 21 11.04 -9.98 -11.09
C GLN A 21 11.51 -9.40 -12.41
N MET A 22 10.62 -8.81 -13.20
CA MET A 22 10.99 -8.14 -14.45
C MET A 22 11.91 -6.92 -14.24
N PHE A 23 11.94 -6.37 -13.04
CA PHE A 23 12.70 -5.16 -12.70
C PHE A 23 13.58 -5.34 -11.46
N ASN A 24 14.25 -6.49 -11.32
CA ASN A 24 15.10 -6.80 -10.16
C ASN A 24 16.10 -5.69 -9.76
N ASP A 25 16.66 -4.97 -10.74
CA ASP A 25 17.67 -3.94 -10.48
C ASP A 25 17.09 -2.54 -10.20
N LYS A 26 15.75 -2.38 -10.21
CA LYS A 26 15.10 -1.08 -10.07
C LYS A 26 13.95 -1.13 -9.06
N PRO A 27 13.72 -0.05 -8.29
CA PRO A 27 12.57 0.04 -7.41
C PRO A 27 11.27 0.08 -8.23
N VAL A 28 10.33 -0.79 -7.88
CA VAL A 28 9.00 -0.88 -8.50
C VAL A 28 7.99 -0.30 -7.54
N THR A 29 7.25 0.72 -7.99
CA THR A 29 6.20 1.33 -7.18
C THR A 29 4.84 0.78 -7.58
N LEU A 30 4.25 -0.04 -6.72
CA LEU A 30 2.89 -0.55 -6.90
C LEU A 30 1.90 0.38 -6.21
N ARG A 31 0.86 0.78 -6.93
CA ARG A 31 -0.23 1.60 -6.39
C ARG A 31 -1.32 0.68 -5.85
N THR A 32 -1.81 0.98 -4.64
CA THR A 32 -2.95 0.27 -4.06
C THR A 32 -4.24 0.57 -4.83
N LEU A 33 -5.31 -0.15 -4.49
CA LEU A 33 -6.59 -0.09 -5.21
C LEU A 33 -7.09 1.36 -5.35
N ASP A 34 -7.20 1.83 -6.59
CA ASP A 34 -7.74 3.14 -6.97
C ASP A 34 -8.95 2.94 -7.86
N VAL A 35 -10.06 2.62 -7.20
CA VAL A 35 -11.40 2.37 -7.78
C VAL A 35 -12.31 3.53 -7.40
N GLY A 36 -13.33 3.79 -8.22
CA GLY A 36 -14.29 4.88 -8.02
C GLY A 36 -14.84 5.39 -9.35
N ALA A 37 -14.38 6.57 -9.77
CA ALA A 37 -15.03 7.37 -10.81
C ALA A 37 -15.20 6.72 -12.19
N ASP A 38 -14.15 6.10 -12.73
CA ASP A 38 -14.10 5.64 -14.12
C ASP A 38 -13.91 4.11 -14.24
N LYS A 39 -13.61 3.46 -13.11
CA LYS A 39 -13.23 2.06 -13.03
C LYS A 39 -14.18 1.33 -12.09
N GLN A 40 -15.45 1.23 -12.48
CA GLN A 40 -16.42 0.48 -11.70
C GLN A 40 -16.12 -1.03 -11.80
N LEU A 41 -16.00 -1.67 -10.64
CA LEU A 41 -15.84 -3.11 -10.56
C LEU A 41 -17.23 -3.75 -10.49
N PRO A 42 -17.53 -4.78 -11.30
CA PRO A 42 -18.86 -5.42 -11.30
C PRO A 42 -19.31 -5.94 -9.93
N TYR A 43 -18.35 -6.27 -9.06
CA TYR A 43 -18.56 -6.79 -7.72
C TYR A 43 -18.55 -5.71 -6.62
N MET A 44 -18.30 -4.43 -6.97
CA MET A 44 -18.36 -3.30 -6.04
C MET A 44 -19.13 -2.15 -6.69
N PRO A 45 -20.47 -2.25 -6.77
CA PRO A 45 -21.29 -1.18 -7.35
C PRO A 45 -21.29 0.03 -6.42
N ILE A 46 -20.67 1.12 -6.86
CA ILE A 46 -20.68 2.41 -6.17
C ILE A 46 -21.78 3.26 -6.80
N SER A 47 -22.86 3.50 -6.07
CA SER A 47 -23.97 4.36 -6.50
C SER A 47 -23.90 5.69 -5.74
N GLU A 48 -23.15 6.64 -6.28
CA GLU A 48 -23.07 8.01 -5.75
C GLU A 48 -23.35 9.03 -6.86
N GLU A 49 -23.94 10.18 -6.49
CA GLU A 49 -24.19 11.27 -7.44
C GLU A 49 -22.90 11.84 -8.05
N ASN A 50 -21.80 11.85 -7.30
CA ASN A 50 -20.50 12.39 -7.74
C ASN A 50 -19.31 11.46 -7.43
N PRO A 51 -19.11 10.39 -8.23
CA PRO A 51 -18.02 9.41 -8.04
C PRO A 51 -16.59 10.00 -8.04
N CYS A 52 -16.41 11.19 -8.62
CA CYS A 52 -15.12 11.88 -8.67
C CYS A 52 -14.69 12.45 -7.30
N LEU A 53 -15.64 12.87 -6.47
CA LEU A 53 -15.40 13.53 -5.18
C LEU A 53 -15.77 12.66 -3.97
N GLY A 54 -16.55 11.60 -4.19
CA GLY A 54 -17.04 10.72 -3.14
C GLY A 54 -16.11 9.54 -2.85
N TRP A 55 -16.67 8.34 -2.82
CA TRP A 55 -16.01 7.14 -2.34
C TRP A 55 -15.03 6.56 -3.37
N ARG A 56 -13.74 6.92 -3.23
CA ARG A 56 -12.67 6.47 -4.13
C ARG A 56 -11.30 6.35 -3.46
N GLY A 57 -10.41 5.56 -4.06
CA GLY A 57 -9.00 5.45 -3.64
C GLY A 57 -8.85 4.98 -2.20
N ILE A 58 -8.01 5.68 -1.41
CA ILE A 58 -7.70 5.28 -0.03
C ILE A 58 -8.94 5.18 0.88
N ARG A 59 -9.98 5.99 0.64
CA ARG A 59 -11.20 5.98 1.46
C ARG A 59 -11.92 4.64 1.39
N ILE A 60 -12.00 4.03 0.20
CA ILE A 60 -12.56 2.68 0.03
C ILE A 60 -11.74 1.66 0.82
N THR A 61 -10.41 1.74 0.72
CA THR A 61 -9.52 0.78 1.38
C THR A 61 -9.50 0.94 2.91
N LEU A 62 -9.74 2.14 3.43
CA LEU A 62 -9.87 2.38 4.86
C LEU A 62 -11.24 1.96 5.41
N ASP A 63 -12.32 2.15 4.64
CA ASP A 63 -13.67 1.69 5.02
C ASP A 63 -13.80 0.16 4.94
N GLN A 64 -13.10 -0.48 3.99
CA GLN A 64 -13.04 -1.92 3.80
C GLN A 64 -11.60 -2.43 3.98
N PRO A 65 -11.10 -2.49 5.23
CA PRO A 65 -9.70 -2.82 5.51
C PRO A 65 -9.30 -4.22 5.05
N GLU A 66 -10.24 -5.18 4.97
CA GLU A 66 -9.94 -6.55 4.51
C GLU A 66 -9.43 -6.57 3.06
N ILE A 67 -9.99 -5.74 2.17
CA ILE A 67 -9.55 -5.63 0.77
C ILE A 67 -8.11 -5.08 0.72
N PHE A 68 -7.84 -4.08 1.56
CA PHE A 68 -6.52 -3.48 1.68
C PHE A 68 -5.49 -4.47 2.24
N LEU A 69 -5.85 -5.22 3.29
CA LEU A 69 -4.99 -6.22 3.91
C LEU A 69 -4.64 -7.33 2.93
N ILE A 70 -5.61 -7.90 2.20
CA ILE A 70 -5.36 -8.93 1.16
C ILE A 70 -4.36 -8.40 0.13
N GLN A 71 -4.57 -7.18 -0.36
CA GLN A 71 -3.70 -6.58 -1.37
C GLN A 71 -2.28 -6.32 -0.83
N VAL A 72 -2.15 -5.74 0.37
CA VAL A 72 -0.84 -5.44 0.97
C VAL A 72 -0.10 -6.73 1.30
N ARG A 73 -0.76 -7.73 1.89
CA ARG A 73 -0.15 -9.05 2.13
C ARG A 73 0.37 -9.67 0.84
N ALA A 74 -0.42 -9.62 -0.24
CA ALA A 74 0.02 -10.12 -1.53
C ALA A 74 1.26 -9.38 -2.07
N MET A 75 1.28 -8.05 -1.98
CA MET A 75 2.45 -7.24 -2.38
C MET A 75 3.69 -7.56 -1.54
N LEU A 76 3.53 -7.68 -0.22
CA LEU A 76 4.62 -8.03 0.69
C LEU A 76 5.16 -9.42 0.37
N ARG A 77 4.31 -10.44 0.31
CA ARG A 77 4.68 -11.82 -0.06
C ARG A 77 5.38 -11.89 -1.42
N ALA A 78 4.97 -11.05 -2.39
CA ALA A 78 5.65 -10.97 -3.67
C ALA A 78 7.05 -10.34 -3.58
N ASN A 79 7.22 -9.34 -2.72
CA ASN A 79 8.49 -8.64 -2.49
C ASN A 79 9.54 -9.48 -1.75
N ALA A 80 9.13 -10.56 -1.07
CA ALA A 80 10.01 -11.51 -0.40
C ALA A 80 11.27 -11.89 -1.19
N ALA A 81 11.14 -12.09 -2.50
CA ALA A 81 12.21 -12.58 -3.35
C ALA A 81 13.09 -11.46 -3.94
N THR A 82 12.55 -10.25 -4.13
CA THR A 82 13.20 -9.18 -4.92
C THR A 82 13.61 -7.99 -4.08
N GLY A 83 12.90 -7.68 -2.99
CA GLY A 83 13.23 -6.56 -2.10
C GLY A 83 13.21 -5.18 -2.77
N ASN A 84 12.50 -4.99 -3.87
CA ASN A 84 12.47 -3.75 -4.65
C ASN A 84 11.10 -3.05 -4.67
N LEU A 85 10.17 -3.43 -3.80
CA LEU A 85 8.81 -2.88 -3.74
C LEU A 85 8.72 -1.54 -2.98
N ASN A 86 8.03 -0.58 -3.61
CA ASN A 86 7.45 0.59 -2.96
C ASN A 86 5.93 0.56 -3.09
N ILE A 87 5.21 0.95 -2.03
CA ILE A 87 3.74 0.99 -2.02
C ILE A 87 3.27 2.44 -2.17
N LEU A 88 2.32 2.69 -3.07
CA LEU A 88 1.80 4.03 -3.33
C LEU A 88 0.32 4.11 -2.98
N LEU A 89 -0.02 5.00 -2.05
CA LEU A 89 -1.39 5.24 -1.60
C LEU A 89 -2.06 6.32 -2.48
N PRO A 90 -3.20 6.03 -3.13
CA PRO A 90 -3.92 6.98 -3.96
C PRO A 90 -4.81 7.92 -3.14
N MET A 91 -4.95 9.16 -3.60
CA MET A 91 -5.98 10.11 -3.12
C MET A 91 -5.94 10.43 -1.61
N VAL A 92 -4.77 10.35 -0.97
CA VAL A 92 -4.61 10.76 0.44
C VAL A 92 -4.76 12.28 0.58
N THR A 93 -5.57 12.68 1.55
CA THR A 93 -5.94 14.07 1.84
C THR A 93 -5.60 14.52 3.26
N SER A 94 -5.55 13.62 4.24
CA SER A 94 -5.19 13.93 5.62
C SER A 94 -4.01 13.08 6.13
N LEU A 95 -3.42 13.49 7.25
CA LEU A 95 -2.38 12.70 7.93
C LEU A 95 -2.97 11.49 8.64
N ASP A 96 -4.19 11.58 9.16
CA ASP A 96 -4.87 10.45 9.81
C ASP A 96 -5.06 9.28 8.86
N GLU A 97 -5.36 9.54 7.58
CA GLU A 97 -5.44 8.51 6.53
C GLU A 97 -4.10 7.80 6.32
N VAL A 98 -2.97 8.53 6.45
CA VAL A 98 -1.62 7.96 6.36
C VAL A 98 -1.33 7.08 7.57
N ASP A 99 -1.64 7.56 8.77
CA ASP A 99 -1.39 6.82 10.01
C ASP A 99 -2.22 5.54 10.07
N GLU A 100 -3.47 5.57 9.61
CA GLU A 100 -4.32 4.38 9.58
C GLU A 100 -3.85 3.38 8.51
N ALA A 101 -3.52 3.85 7.30
CA ALA A 101 -2.94 2.99 6.29
C ALA A 101 -1.61 2.36 6.74
N ARG A 102 -0.79 3.12 7.48
CA ARG A 102 0.45 2.62 8.08
C ARG A 102 0.18 1.48 9.06
N ARG A 103 -0.77 1.65 9.99
CA ARG A 103 -1.15 0.60 10.94
C ARG A 103 -1.61 -0.68 10.24
N LEU A 104 -2.38 -0.54 9.16
CA LEU A 104 -2.83 -1.68 8.36
C LEU A 104 -1.68 -2.36 7.62
N ILE A 105 -0.72 -1.60 7.09
CA ILE A 105 0.49 -2.16 6.46
C ILE A 105 1.36 -2.89 7.48
N GLU A 106 1.57 -2.31 8.67
CA GLU A 106 2.32 -2.95 9.77
C GLU A 106 1.63 -4.22 10.27
N ARG A 107 0.29 -4.22 10.32
CA ARG A 107 -0.49 -5.42 10.62
C ARG A 107 -0.31 -6.49 9.55
N ALA A 108 -0.44 -6.14 8.28
CA ALA A 108 -0.23 -7.06 7.16
C ALA A 108 1.20 -7.63 7.14
N GLY A 109 2.19 -6.81 7.47
CA GLY A 109 3.58 -7.23 7.64
C GLY A 109 3.72 -8.34 8.68
N ARG A 110 3.20 -8.11 9.89
CA ARG A 110 3.21 -9.13 10.96
C ARG A 110 2.50 -10.41 10.56
N GLU A 111 1.31 -10.31 9.95
CA GLU A 111 0.55 -11.48 9.48
C GLU A 111 1.37 -12.28 8.44
N VAL A 112 2.10 -11.60 7.56
CA VAL A 112 2.94 -12.24 6.55
C VAL A 112 4.19 -12.87 7.17
N GLU A 113 4.86 -12.19 8.10
CA GLU A 113 6.01 -12.72 8.85
C GLU A 113 5.65 -14.00 9.61
N GLU A 114 4.47 -14.03 10.27
CA GLU A 114 3.94 -15.22 10.93
C GLU A 114 3.68 -16.37 9.94
N MET A 115 3.19 -16.07 8.73
CA MET A 115 2.94 -17.09 7.70
C MET A 115 4.21 -17.69 7.10
N ILE A 116 5.24 -16.88 6.88
CA ILE A 116 6.47 -17.29 6.17
C ILE A 116 7.61 -17.70 7.11
N GLY A 117 7.56 -17.31 8.39
CA GLY A 117 8.53 -17.68 9.42
C GLY A 117 9.88 -16.94 9.35
N TYR A 118 9.97 -15.81 8.66
CA TYR A 118 11.16 -14.93 8.65
C TYR A 118 10.77 -13.44 8.65
N GLU A 119 11.63 -12.59 9.22
CA GLU A 119 11.42 -11.14 9.31
C GLU A 119 11.54 -10.46 7.94
N PHE A 120 10.59 -9.57 7.64
CA PHE A 120 10.63 -8.78 6.40
C PHE A 120 11.70 -7.69 6.50
N PRO A 121 12.54 -7.50 5.47
CA PRO A 121 13.50 -6.40 5.51
C PRO A 121 12.74 -5.06 5.50
N ASN A 122 13.05 -4.21 6.47
CA ASN A 122 12.35 -2.99 6.90
C ASN A 122 12.25 -1.84 5.86
N HIS A 123 12.31 -2.09 4.56
CA HIS A 123 12.45 -1.06 3.53
C HIS A 123 11.28 -0.94 2.54
N VAL A 124 10.06 -1.33 2.93
CA VAL A 124 8.87 -1.14 2.06
C VAL A 124 8.43 0.33 2.08
N SER A 125 9.06 1.20 1.29
CA SER A 125 8.72 2.62 1.34
C SER A 125 7.29 2.89 0.85
N ALA A 126 6.43 3.37 1.76
CA ALA A 126 5.08 3.80 1.44
C ALA A 126 5.08 5.29 1.07
N SER A 127 4.59 5.61 -0.12
CA SER A 127 4.58 6.97 -0.68
C SER A 127 3.15 7.45 -0.95
N CYS A 128 2.90 8.75 -0.85
CA CYS A 128 1.61 9.37 -1.19
C CYS A 128 1.74 10.20 -2.49
N TRP A 129 0.75 10.11 -3.38
CA TRP A 129 0.73 10.79 -4.70
C TRP A 129 0.89 12.32 -4.62
N LYS A 130 0.37 12.95 -3.56
CA LYS A 130 0.47 14.41 -3.35
C LYS A 130 1.85 14.82 -2.80
N CYS A 131 2.57 13.89 -2.18
CA CYS A 131 3.93 14.10 -1.65
C CYS A 131 5.01 13.82 -2.71
N ARG A 132 4.94 14.48 -3.88
CA ARG A 132 6.14 14.58 -4.75
C ARG A 132 7.28 15.38 -4.11
N GLN A 133 7.05 16.02 -2.97
CA GLN A 133 8.12 16.40 -2.04
C GLN A 133 8.53 15.16 -1.23
N TRP A 134 9.54 14.46 -1.72
CA TRP A 134 10.22 13.31 -1.11
C TRP A 134 10.64 13.46 0.37
N TYR A 135 10.48 14.64 0.99
CA TYR A 135 11.14 14.97 2.26
C TYR A 135 10.28 14.82 3.52
N LEU A 136 8.95 14.98 3.45
CA LEU A 136 8.13 15.00 4.68
C LEU A 136 7.61 13.60 5.06
N CYS A 137 7.16 12.81 4.08
CA CYS A 137 6.67 11.45 4.34
C CYS A 137 7.82 10.48 4.67
N CYS A 138 8.98 10.60 3.99
CA CYS A 138 10.17 9.81 4.33
C CYS A 138 10.69 10.07 5.75
N ARG A 139 10.60 11.29 6.29
CA ARG A 139 11.06 11.57 7.66
C ARG A 139 10.22 10.86 8.70
N ILE A 140 8.90 10.84 8.55
CA ILE A 140 7.98 10.16 9.48
C ILE A 140 8.09 8.62 9.36
N TRP A 141 8.45 8.15 8.17
CA TRP A 141 8.60 6.71 7.91
C TRP A 141 9.97 6.16 8.35
N GLN A 142 11.07 6.91 8.17
CA GLN A 142 12.41 6.55 8.68
C GLN A 142 12.58 6.78 10.18
N SER A 143 11.74 7.61 10.82
CA SER A 143 11.85 7.91 12.26
C SER A 143 11.19 6.88 13.18
N GLY A 144 10.97 5.64 12.72
CA GLY A 144 10.52 4.52 13.55
C GLY A 144 11.51 4.07 14.63
N SER A 145 12.62 4.79 14.82
CA SER A 145 13.45 4.70 16.02
C SER A 145 13.26 5.98 16.85
N ILE A 146 12.36 5.91 17.84
CA ILE A 146 12.37 6.84 18.97
C ILE A 146 13.57 6.42 19.83
N SER A 147 14.74 6.96 19.54
CA SER A 147 15.74 7.26 20.58
C SER A 147 16.76 8.24 20.03
N SER A 148 16.94 9.33 20.78
CA SER A 148 17.91 10.41 20.59
C SER A 148 17.76 11.25 19.33
N LEU A 149 17.16 12.44 19.50
CA LEU A 149 17.67 13.69 18.91
C LEU A 149 17.06 14.86 19.70
N LEU A 150 17.47 14.97 20.96
CA LEU A 150 17.67 16.27 21.60
C LEU A 150 18.99 16.81 21.08
N ALA A 151 18.94 17.86 20.25
CA ALA A 151 19.82 19.02 20.36
C ALA A 151 19.45 20.03 19.26
N PRO A 152 19.00 21.24 19.62
CA PRO A 152 18.97 22.38 18.71
C PRO A 152 20.40 22.91 18.56
N THR A 153 20.78 23.31 17.35
CA THR A 153 21.95 24.18 17.15
C THR A 153 21.61 25.18 16.07
N ILE A 154 21.02 26.30 16.48
CA ILE A 154 21.41 27.67 16.09
C ILE A 154 21.19 28.54 17.34
#